data_AF-A0A397BAL8-F1
#
_entry.id   AF-A0A397BAL8-F1
#
_cell.length_a   1.000
_cell.length_b   1.000
_cell.length_c   1.000
_cell.angle_alpha   90.00
_cell.angle_beta   90.00
_cell.angle_gamma   90.00
#
_symmetry.space_group_name_H-M   'P 1'
#
loop_
_entity.id
_entity.type
_entity.pdbx_description
1 polymer ?
#
loop_
_entity_poly.entity_id
_entity_poly.type
_entity_poly.pdbx_seq_one_letter_code
_entity_poly.pdbx_strand_id
1 'polypeptide(L)'
;MDERAVVRGTMVATGGGVDDAVGAERVAIICCTGEVTTAASGSEVGGEAATGEVTTATAAGSEVGGEAATGEVTTATAAGSEVGGEAATEVVTTATAAGSEVGGEAATGEVTTAAAGLEVGGEAATEVGTTATAAGSEVGGEVATGEVTTATASGSDAGGEVATGEVTTAA
;
A
#
# COMPACT_ATOMS: atom_id res chain seq x y z
N MET A 1 -5.51 -20.94 14.95
CA MET A 1 -4.30 -21.41 15.66
C MET A 1 -3.31 -20.32 15.38
N ASP A 2 -2.91 -19.57 16.41
CA ASP A 2 -2.13 -18.34 16.32
C ASP A 2 -0.65 -18.74 16.18
N GLU A 3 -0.15 -18.83 14.94
CA GLU A 3 1.23 -19.26 14.64
C GLU A 3 2.17 -18.05 14.57
N ARG A 4 2.51 -17.48 15.73
CA ARG A 4 3.51 -16.41 15.85
C ARG A 4 4.91 -16.97 15.61
N ALA A 5 5.38 -16.92 14.37
CA ALA A 5 6.71 -17.37 14.00
C ALA A 5 7.70 -16.19 14.04
N VAL A 6 8.42 -16.02 15.15
CA VAL A 6 9.58 -15.11 15.19
C VAL A 6 10.73 -15.74 14.41
N VAL A 7 10.81 -15.48 13.10
CA VAL A 7 11.83 -16.02 12.21
C VAL A 7 12.93 -14.99 11.97
N ARG A 8 14.18 -15.33 12.34
CA ARG A 8 15.36 -14.64 11.83
C ARG A 8 15.75 -15.25 10.49
N GLY A 9 15.56 -14.51 9.39
CA GLY A 9 15.88 -14.96 8.02
C GLY A 9 14.71 -14.75 7.05
N THR A 10 14.62 -15.59 6.01
CA THR A 10 13.51 -15.57 5.05
C THR A 10 12.32 -16.37 5.58
N MET A 11 11.17 -15.73 5.82
CA MET A 11 9.92 -16.42 6.09
C MET A 11 9.17 -16.65 4.77
N VAL A 12 8.82 -17.92 4.49
CA VAL A 12 7.88 -18.27 3.41
C VAL A 12 6.70 -18.98 4.04
N ALA A 13 5.56 -18.30 4.12
CA ALA A 13 4.32 -18.89 4.62
C ALA A 13 3.41 -19.29 3.45
N THR A 14 2.90 -20.52 3.50
CA THR A 14 1.87 -21.04 2.60
C THR A 14 0.84 -21.80 3.46
N GLY A 15 -0.38 -21.27 3.64
CA GLY A 15 -1.35 -21.88 4.57
C GLY A 15 -2.39 -20.94 5.18
N GLY A 16 -2.97 -21.31 6.33
CA GLY A 16 -3.86 -20.43 7.11
C GLY A 16 -3.16 -19.15 7.57
N GLY A 17 -3.93 -18.13 7.99
CA GLY A 17 -3.47 -16.74 8.24
C GLY A 17 -2.14 -16.61 9.01
N VAL A 18 -1.37 -15.57 8.66
CA VAL A 18 -0.05 -15.28 9.24
C VAL A 18 -0.20 -14.09 10.18
N ASP A 19 -0.13 -14.34 11.49
CA ASP A 19 -0.49 -13.31 12.48
C ASP A 19 0.66 -12.35 12.82
N ASP A 20 1.93 -12.69 12.55
CA ASP A 20 3.07 -11.80 12.84
C ASP A 20 4.43 -12.33 12.31
N ALA A 21 4.97 -11.75 11.23
CA ALA A 21 6.35 -11.98 10.77
C ALA A 21 7.36 -10.99 11.39
N VAL A 22 7.40 -10.90 12.73
CA VAL A 22 8.21 -9.89 13.44
C VAL A 22 9.73 -10.20 13.38
N GLY A 23 10.50 -9.32 12.72
CA GLY A 23 11.97 -9.31 12.79
C GLY A 23 12.71 -10.13 11.72
N ALA A 24 12.03 -10.51 10.64
CA ALA A 24 12.65 -11.11 9.47
C ALA A 24 13.40 -10.05 8.63
N GLU A 25 14.54 -10.42 8.05
CA GLU A 25 15.27 -9.57 7.08
C GLU A 25 14.62 -9.59 5.70
N ARG A 26 13.94 -10.70 5.37
CA ARG A 26 13.14 -10.89 4.16
C ARG A 26 11.85 -11.65 4.48
N VAL A 27 10.69 -11.10 4.15
CA VAL A 27 9.39 -11.79 4.27
C VAL A 27 8.86 -12.06 2.87
N ALA A 28 8.25 -13.21 2.62
CA ALA A 28 7.52 -13.45 1.37
C ALA A 28 6.32 -14.36 1.65
N ILE A 29 5.09 -13.84 1.50
CA ILE A 29 3.86 -14.57 1.85
C ILE A 29 3.05 -14.80 0.59
N ILE A 30 3.19 -16.01 0.04
CA ILE A 30 2.74 -16.29 -1.34
C ILE A 30 1.23 -16.48 -1.45
N CYS A 31 0.58 -16.95 -0.38
CA CYS A 31 -0.86 -17.22 -0.36
C CYS A 31 -1.31 -17.62 1.05
N CYS A 32 -2.28 -16.91 1.61
CA CYS A 32 -3.05 -17.41 2.74
C CYS A 32 -4.57 -17.26 2.54
N THR A 33 -5.34 -18.15 3.16
CA THR A 33 -6.81 -18.14 3.08
C THR A 33 -7.45 -17.26 4.16
N GLY A 34 -6.77 -16.22 4.62
CA GLY A 34 -7.15 -15.43 5.80
C GLY A 34 -6.45 -14.08 5.84
N GLU A 35 -6.13 -13.61 7.03
CA GLU A 35 -5.43 -12.34 7.27
C GLU A 35 -3.90 -12.57 7.25
N VAL A 36 -3.17 -11.62 6.66
CA VAL A 36 -1.71 -11.52 6.72
C VAL A 36 -1.35 -10.28 7.48
N THR A 37 -0.54 -10.40 8.53
CA THR A 37 0.11 -9.27 9.18
C THR A 37 1.63 -9.44 9.15
N THR A 38 2.30 -8.52 8.44
CA THR A 38 3.75 -8.47 8.32
C THR A 38 4.28 -7.24 9.04
N ALA A 39 5.17 -7.45 10.01
CA ALA A 39 5.86 -6.37 10.71
C ALA A 39 7.38 -6.56 10.59
N ALA A 40 7.99 -5.99 9.56
CA ALA A 40 9.42 -6.18 9.30
C ALA A 40 10.27 -4.99 9.78
N SER A 41 11.38 -5.29 10.45
CA SER A 41 12.46 -4.32 10.70
C SER A 41 13.61 -4.44 9.70
N GLY A 42 13.43 -5.30 8.69
CA GLY A 42 14.42 -5.65 7.67
C GLY A 42 14.28 -4.83 6.39
N SER A 43 15.21 -5.03 5.46
CA SER A 43 15.29 -4.25 4.23
C SER A 43 14.21 -4.57 3.21
N GLU A 44 13.61 -5.76 3.21
CA GLU A 44 12.73 -6.17 2.10
C GLU A 44 11.56 -7.07 2.57
N VAL A 45 10.33 -6.69 2.22
CA VAL A 45 9.11 -7.49 2.28
C VAL A 45 8.73 -7.80 0.83
N GLY A 46 8.60 -9.07 0.48
CA GLY A 46 8.26 -9.52 -0.86
C GLY A 46 6.78 -9.82 -0.95
N GLY A 47 6.18 -9.58 -2.12
CA GLY A 47 4.73 -9.49 -2.29
C GLY A 47 3.87 -10.55 -1.58
N GLU A 48 2.84 -10.02 -0.93
CA GLU A 48 1.84 -10.74 -0.16
C GLU A 48 0.58 -11.01 -1.00
N ALA A 49 -0.02 -12.19 -0.86
CA ALA A 49 -1.36 -12.45 -1.40
C ALA A 49 -2.29 -13.14 -0.40
N ALA A 50 -3.51 -12.64 -0.24
CA ALA A 50 -4.50 -13.18 0.69
C ALA A 50 -5.93 -13.19 0.12
N THR A 51 -6.76 -14.12 0.60
CA THR A 51 -8.22 -14.07 0.36
C THR A 51 -8.99 -13.30 1.44
N GLY A 52 -8.30 -12.84 2.49
CA GLY A 52 -8.87 -11.97 3.51
C GLY A 52 -8.24 -10.60 3.37
N GLU A 53 -7.41 -10.26 4.36
CA GLU A 53 -6.77 -8.97 4.47
C GLU A 53 -5.25 -9.13 4.42
N VAL A 54 -4.56 -8.11 3.92
CA VAL A 54 -3.10 -7.96 4.02
C VAL A 54 -2.81 -6.68 4.77
N THR A 55 -2.02 -6.77 5.83
CA THR A 55 -1.50 -5.63 6.58
C THR A 55 0.02 -5.72 6.63
N THR A 56 0.69 -4.73 6.06
CA THR A 56 2.15 -4.64 6.03
C THR A 56 2.59 -3.38 6.78
N ALA A 57 3.52 -3.54 7.73
CA ALA A 57 4.16 -2.46 8.44
C ALA A 57 5.69 -2.63 8.45
N THR A 58 6.43 -1.62 7.99
CA THR A 58 7.89 -1.71 7.89
C THR A 58 8.63 -0.55 8.53
N ALA A 59 9.90 -0.79 8.88
CA ALA A 59 10.83 0.21 9.36
C ALA A 59 11.37 1.09 8.22
N ALA A 60 12.24 2.04 8.56
CA ALA A 60 12.80 2.97 7.59
C ALA A 60 13.79 2.28 6.64
N GLY A 61 13.80 2.66 5.37
CA GLY A 61 14.69 2.05 4.37
C GLY A 61 14.28 0.63 3.96
N SER A 62 12.99 0.31 4.06
CA SER A 62 12.45 -0.99 3.66
C SER A 62 11.83 -0.90 2.27
N GLU A 63 11.99 -1.96 1.49
CA GLU A 63 11.29 -2.18 0.22
C GLU A 63 10.14 -3.14 0.47
N VAL A 64 8.96 -2.82 -0.03
CA VAL A 64 7.75 -3.62 0.06
C VAL A 64 7.31 -3.96 -1.36
N GLY A 65 7.31 -5.24 -1.71
CA GLY A 65 6.83 -5.71 -3.01
C GLY A 65 5.30 -5.70 -3.05
N GLY A 66 4.72 -5.68 -4.25
CA GLY A 66 3.27 -5.49 -4.38
C GLY A 66 2.40 -6.56 -3.73
N GLU A 67 1.32 -6.10 -3.09
CA GLU A 67 0.37 -6.92 -2.34
C GLU A 67 -0.98 -7.05 -3.04
N ALA A 68 -1.66 -8.18 -2.79
CA ALA A 68 -2.99 -8.43 -3.32
C ALA A 68 -3.93 -9.08 -2.30
N ALA A 69 -5.14 -8.55 -2.16
CA ALA A 69 -6.18 -9.13 -1.31
C ALA A 69 -7.56 -9.16 -1.99
N THR A 70 -8.43 -10.10 -1.57
CA THR A 70 -9.86 -9.99 -1.92
C THR A 70 -10.68 -9.19 -0.92
N GLY A 71 -10.17 -8.96 0.29
CA GLY A 71 -10.74 -8.00 1.24
C GLY A 71 -10.00 -6.68 1.12
N GLU A 72 -9.08 -6.43 2.06
CA GLU A 72 -8.37 -5.18 2.21
C GLU A 72 -6.85 -5.35 2.11
N VAL A 73 -6.16 -4.33 1.61
CA VAL A 73 -4.70 -4.19 1.69
C VAL A 73 -4.40 -2.90 2.44
N THR A 74 -3.60 -2.99 3.51
CA THR A 74 -3.13 -1.85 4.29
C THR A 74 -1.61 -1.88 4.39
N THR A 75 -0.94 -0.86 3.84
CA THR A 75 0.52 -0.74 3.85
C THR A 75 0.93 0.52 4.61
N ALA A 76 1.81 0.38 5.60
CA ALA A 76 2.34 1.49 6.38
C ALA A 76 3.86 1.42 6.50
N THR A 77 4.57 2.38 5.92
CA THR A 77 6.05 2.38 5.91
C THR A 77 6.65 3.63 6.53
N ALA A 78 7.82 3.48 7.13
CA ALA A 78 8.60 4.60 7.64
C ALA A 78 9.45 5.24 6.52
N ALA A 79 10.23 6.27 6.86
CA ALA A 79 10.89 7.13 5.88
C ALA A 79 11.88 6.38 4.98
N GLY A 80 11.99 6.84 3.73
CA GLY A 80 12.94 6.28 2.76
C GLY A 80 12.59 4.88 2.30
N SER A 81 11.30 4.52 2.26
CA SER A 81 10.84 3.19 1.87
C SER A 81 10.31 3.19 0.44
N GLU A 82 10.37 2.03 -0.21
CA GLU A 82 9.75 1.82 -1.51
C GLU A 82 8.58 0.86 -1.34
N VAL A 83 7.44 1.19 -1.93
CA VAL A 83 6.23 0.40 -1.88
C VAL A 83 5.83 0.03 -3.30
N GLY A 84 5.53 -1.25 -3.51
CA GLY A 84 5.12 -1.81 -4.79
C GLY A 84 3.72 -1.34 -5.19
N GLY A 85 3.09 -2.05 -6.11
CA GLY A 85 1.69 -1.79 -6.46
C GLY A 85 0.76 -2.71 -5.68
N GLU A 86 -0.25 -2.14 -5.04
CA GLU A 86 -1.26 -2.84 -4.26
C GLU A 86 -2.56 -3.03 -5.02
N ALA A 87 -3.22 -4.18 -4.78
CA ALA A 87 -4.53 -4.46 -5.34
C ALA A 87 -5.47 -5.09 -4.31
N ALA A 88 -6.67 -4.54 -4.16
CA ALA A 88 -7.73 -5.15 -3.36
C ALA A 88 -9.03 -5.27 -4.14
N THR A 89 -9.95 -6.14 -3.68
CA THR A 89 -11.33 -6.01 -4.16
C THR A 89 -12.05 -4.93 -3.36
N GLU A 90 -11.96 -4.90 -2.03
CA GLU A 90 -12.70 -3.91 -1.23
C GLU A 90 -11.90 -2.62 -1.06
N VAL A 91 -10.78 -2.63 -0.33
CA VAL A 91 -10.06 -1.39 0.03
C VAL A 91 -8.55 -1.54 -0.10
N VAL A 92 -7.89 -0.53 -0.67
CA VAL A 92 -6.44 -0.33 -0.56
C VAL A 92 -6.18 0.93 0.26
N THR A 93 -5.32 0.83 1.27
CA THR A 93 -4.84 1.98 2.05
C THR A 93 -3.32 1.96 2.17
N THR A 94 -2.66 2.98 1.65
CA THR A 94 -1.21 3.11 1.71
C THR A 94 -0.82 4.39 2.44
N ALA A 95 0.07 4.28 3.43
CA ALA A 95 0.57 5.42 4.19
C ALA A 95 2.09 5.36 4.31
N THR A 96 2.79 6.36 3.79
CA THR A 96 4.26 6.40 3.80
C THR A 96 4.80 7.70 4.39
N ALA A 97 5.94 7.59 5.06
CA ALA A 97 6.65 8.73 5.60
C ALA A 97 7.62 9.36 4.58
N ALA A 98 8.34 10.40 5.02
CA ALA A 98 9.17 11.25 4.17
C ALA A 98 10.13 10.48 3.25
N GLY A 99 10.20 10.89 1.98
CA GLY A 99 11.18 10.38 1.01
C GLY A 99 10.93 8.94 0.57
N SER A 100 9.67 8.51 0.59
CA SER A 100 9.25 7.20 0.11
C SER A 100 8.74 7.28 -1.32
N GLU A 101 8.69 6.14 -2.00
CA GLU A 101 8.05 5.98 -3.32
C GLU A 101 6.93 4.94 -3.20
N VAL A 102 5.83 5.19 -3.90
CA VAL A 102 4.67 4.30 -3.90
C VAL A 102 4.33 3.93 -5.34
N GLY A 103 4.07 2.65 -5.59
CA GLY A 103 3.62 2.13 -6.87
C GLY A 103 2.20 2.59 -7.20
N GLY A 104 1.54 1.86 -8.10
CA GLY A 104 0.14 2.15 -8.44
C GLY A 104 -0.81 1.21 -7.72
N GLU A 105 -1.88 1.76 -7.19
CA GLU A 105 -2.87 1.09 -6.37
C GLU A 105 -4.20 0.86 -7.09
N ALA A 106 -4.87 -0.25 -6.81
CA ALA A 106 -6.17 -0.55 -7.40
C ALA A 106 -7.16 -1.19 -6.42
N ALA A 107 -8.39 -0.69 -6.38
CA ALA A 107 -9.49 -1.32 -5.64
C ALA A 107 -10.81 -1.29 -6.41
N THR A 108 -11.70 -2.24 -6.13
CA THR A 108 -13.11 -2.11 -6.60
C THR A 108 -13.96 -1.30 -5.63
N GLY A 109 -13.59 -1.16 -4.36
CA GLY A 109 -14.20 -0.17 -3.47
C GLY A 109 -13.39 1.12 -3.47
N GLU A 110 -12.50 1.25 -2.50
CA GLU A 110 -11.79 2.49 -2.18
C GLU A 110 -10.28 2.34 -2.28
N VAL A 111 -9.61 3.36 -2.81
CA VAL A 111 -8.17 3.54 -2.74
C VAL A 111 -7.89 4.81 -1.94
N THR A 112 -7.07 4.70 -0.90
CA THR A 112 -6.58 5.85 -0.12
C THR A 112 -5.06 5.81 -0.02
N THR A 113 -4.38 6.82 -0.55
CA THR A 113 -2.93 6.96 -0.46
C THR A 113 -2.54 8.25 0.24
N ALA A 114 -1.75 8.13 1.31
CA ALA A 114 -1.21 9.23 2.08
C ALA A 114 0.32 9.15 2.08
N ALA A 115 0.96 9.84 1.14
CA ALA A 115 2.39 9.73 0.93
C ALA A 115 3.13 11.03 1.25
N ALA A 116 4.12 10.97 2.14
CA ALA A 116 5.11 12.04 2.24
C ALA A 116 6.30 11.78 1.29
N GLY A 117 5.99 11.35 0.06
CA GLY A 117 6.94 10.73 -0.85
C GLY A 117 7.56 11.64 -1.90
N LEU A 118 8.45 11.07 -2.70
CA LEU A 118 8.94 11.69 -3.94
C LEU A 118 7.94 11.45 -5.07
N GLU A 119 7.42 10.23 -5.16
CA GLU A 119 6.59 9.75 -6.27
C GLU A 119 5.47 8.87 -5.73
N VAL A 120 4.28 9.04 -6.29
CA VAL A 120 3.13 8.14 -6.14
C VAL A 120 2.68 7.74 -7.53
N GLY A 121 2.39 6.45 -7.73
CA GLY A 121 1.95 5.89 -9.00
C GLY A 121 0.58 6.39 -9.42
N GLY A 122 -0.09 5.63 -10.29
CA GLY A 122 -1.46 5.93 -10.71
C GLY A 122 -2.44 4.99 -10.02
N GLU A 123 -3.54 5.54 -9.55
CA GLU A 123 -4.49 4.88 -8.69
C GLU A 123 -5.82 4.66 -9.42
N ALA A 124 -6.43 3.50 -9.18
CA ALA A 124 -7.69 3.12 -9.79
C ALA A 124 -8.69 2.58 -8.75
N ALA A 125 -9.77 3.30 -8.52
CA ALA A 125 -10.90 2.84 -7.70
C ALA A 125 -12.15 2.63 -8.56
N THR A 126 -13.10 1.80 -8.14
CA THR A 126 -14.45 1.91 -8.72
C THR A 126 -15.27 2.92 -7.94
N GLU A 127 -15.27 2.90 -6.60
CA GLU A 127 -16.08 3.83 -5.81
C GLU A 127 -15.34 5.15 -5.52
N VAL A 128 -14.26 5.13 -4.75
CA VAL A 128 -13.59 6.35 -4.27
C VAL A 128 -12.07 6.23 -4.36
N GLY A 129 -11.41 7.22 -4.96
CA GLY A 129 -9.96 7.39 -4.92
C GLY A 129 -9.60 8.64 -4.13
N THR A 130 -8.72 8.52 -3.14
CA THR A 130 -8.24 9.65 -2.34
C THR A 130 -6.72 9.63 -2.24
N THR A 131 -6.06 10.68 -2.69
CA THR A 131 -4.62 10.82 -2.56
C THR A 131 -4.24 12.13 -1.88
N ALA A 132 -3.35 12.03 -0.89
CA ALA A 132 -2.82 13.15 -0.15
C ALA A 132 -1.30 13.08 -0.10
N THR A 133 -0.62 14.13 -0.60
CA THR A 133 0.84 14.16 -0.64
C THR A 133 1.46 15.36 0.07
N ALA A 134 2.68 15.14 0.57
CA ALA A 134 3.51 16.21 1.11
C ALA A 134 4.11 17.06 -0.02
N ALA A 135 4.95 18.03 0.34
CA ALA A 135 5.53 19.00 -0.59
C ALA A 135 6.64 18.36 -1.44
N GLY A 136 6.64 18.65 -2.74
CA GLY A 136 7.66 18.15 -3.66
C GLY A 136 7.44 16.71 -4.10
N SER A 137 6.18 16.26 -4.10
CA SER A 137 5.78 14.94 -4.58
C SER A 137 5.21 15.04 -5.99
N GLU A 138 5.47 14.03 -6.83
CA GLU A 138 4.77 13.81 -8.10
C GLU A 138 3.72 12.71 -7.89
N VAL A 139 2.50 12.94 -8.37
CA VAL A 139 1.38 11.99 -8.30
C VAL A 139 0.97 11.64 -9.73
N GLY A 140 0.77 10.35 -9.98
CA GLY A 140 0.20 9.85 -11.22
C GLY A 140 -1.25 10.27 -11.41
N GLY A 141 -1.92 9.61 -12.36
CA GLY A 141 -3.32 9.91 -12.66
C GLY A 141 -4.26 9.01 -11.85
N GLU A 142 -5.13 9.63 -11.07
CA GLU A 142 -6.25 8.94 -10.42
C GLU A 142 -7.42 8.66 -11.37
N VAL A 143 -8.01 7.47 -11.24
CA VAL A 143 -9.28 7.15 -11.90
C VAL A 143 -10.27 6.54 -10.92
N ALA A 144 -11.47 7.10 -10.82
CA ALA A 144 -12.59 6.46 -10.13
C ALA A 144 -13.88 6.50 -10.95
N THR A 145 -14.84 5.59 -10.68
CA THR A 145 -16.19 5.80 -11.21
C THR A 145 -16.99 6.75 -10.32
N GLY A 146 -16.87 6.65 -8.99
CA GLY A 146 -17.53 7.58 -8.07
C GLY A 146 -16.77 8.89 -7.92
N GLU A 147 -15.86 8.98 -6.95
CA GLU A 147 -15.21 10.23 -6.55
C GLU A 147 -13.68 10.10 -6.59
N VAL A 148 -13.00 11.17 -7.03
CA VAL A 148 -11.55 11.34 -6.92
C VAL A 148 -11.27 12.58 -6.10
N THR A 149 -10.45 12.45 -5.06
CA THR A 149 -9.96 13.57 -4.26
C THR A 149 -8.44 13.56 -4.21
N THR A 150 -7.79 14.59 -4.72
CA THR A 150 -6.33 14.74 -4.68
C THR A 150 -5.97 16.00 -3.91
N ALA A 151 -5.17 15.87 -2.85
CA ALA A 151 -4.70 16.97 -2.02
C ALA A 151 -3.18 16.97 -1.98
N THR A 152 -2.55 17.90 -2.71
CA THR A 152 -1.11 18.05 -2.73
C THR A 152 -0.68 19.24 -1.87
N ALA A 153 0.58 19.25 -1.43
CA ALA A 153 1.17 20.42 -0.81
C ALA A 153 2.00 21.23 -1.83
N SER A 154 2.51 22.39 -1.39
CA SER A 154 3.23 23.30 -2.28
C SER A 154 4.40 22.65 -3.00
N GLY A 155 4.51 22.86 -4.32
CA GLY A 155 5.62 22.36 -5.13
C GLY A 155 5.49 20.89 -5.53
N SER A 156 4.30 20.32 -5.35
CA SER A 156 3.92 19.00 -5.85
C SER A 156 3.11 19.13 -7.13
N ASP A 157 3.22 18.13 -8.00
CA ASP A 157 2.48 18.03 -9.25
C ASP A 157 1.56 16.81 -9.20
N ALA A 158 0.31 16.98 -9.62
CA ALA A 158 -0.65 15.90 -9.81
C ALA A 158 -1.36 16.14 -11.15
N GLY A 159 -1.68 15.06 -11.87
CA GLY A 159 -2.39 15.20 -13.11
C GLY A 159 -2.91 13.89 -13.70
N GLY A 160 -4.12 13.98 -14.24
CA GLY A 160 -4.77 12.85 -14.91
C GLY A 160 -5.98 12.31 -14.17
N GLU A 161 -6.50 13.10 -13.22
CA GLU A 161 -7.64 12.78 -12.38
C GLU A 161 -8.91 12.68 -13.22
N VAL A 162 -9.57 11.53 -13.18
CA VAL A 162 -10.81 11.25 -13.89
C VAL A 162 -11.80 10.58 -12.96
N ALA A 163 -12.96 11.21 -12.78
CA ALA A 163 -14.11 10.58 -12.14
C ALA A 163 -15.35 10.67 -13.03
N THR A 164 -16.25 9.67 -12.95
CA THR A 164 -17.58 9.82 -13.55
C THR A 164 -18.53 10.61 -12.64
N GLY A 165 -18.28 10.62 -11.33
CA GLY A 165 -18.97 11.46 -10.35
C GLY A 165 -18.24 12.80 -10.14
N GLU A 166 -17.41 12.90 -9.11
CA GLU A 166 -16.76 14.15 -8.69
C GLU A 166 -15.23 14.05 -8.71
N VAL A 167 -14.57 15.12 -9.18
CA VAL A 167 -13.12 15.30 -9.06
C VAL A 167 -12.87 16.54 -8.21
N THR A 168 -12.18 16.37 -7.09
CA THR A 168 -11.71 17.44 -6.21
C THR A 168 -10.20 17.47 -6.19
N THR A 169 -9.60 18.62 -6.48
CA THR A 169 -8.16 18.82 -6.40
C THR A 169 -7.84 20.02 -5.51
N ALA A 170 -6.99 19.83 -4.50
CA ALA A 170 -6.49 20.85 -3.59
C ALA A 170 -4.95 20.88 -3.63
N ALA A 171 -4.36 22.07 -3.56
CA ALA A 171 -2.91 22.32 -3.60
C ALA A 171 -2.51 23.47 -2.66
#